data_AF-A0A5C9CCT4-F1
#
_entry.id   AF-A0A5C9CCT4-F1
#
_cell.length_a   1.000
_cell.length_b   1.000
_cell.length_c   1.000
_cell.angle_alpha   90.00
_cell.angle_beta   90.00
_cell.angle_gamma   90.00
#
_symmetry.space_group_name_H-M   'P 1'
#
loop_
_entity.id
_entity.type
_entity.pdbx_description
1 polymer ?
#
loop_
_entity_poly.entity_id
_entity_poly.type
_entity_poly.pdbx_seq_one_letter_code
_entity_poly.pdbx_strand_id
1 'polypeptide(L)'
;MRAADNKALALSRLSLGLLRSVWNPDDKQPTLVICDKHGGRNRYEDLLAEILDDQMIFSVGESRERSVYRVGSTELRFQMKAEANFPVALASLVCKYVRELSMDVFNQFWAEHVSGLKPTAGYPLDAVRFRRDIAEAQSRLGITDDVLWRER
;
A
#
# COMPACT_ATOMS: atom_id res chain seq x y z
N MET A 1 -2.51 1.07 23.70
CA MET A 1 -3.51 1.92 23.03
C MET A 1 -3.22 1.87 21.54
N ARG A 2 -3.87 0.96 20.79
CA ARG A 2 -3.66 0.82 19.34
C ARG A 2 -4.36 2.02 18.69
N ALA A 3 -3.58 2.95 18.13
CA ALA A 3 -4.15 4.03 17.32
C ALA A 3 -4.88 3.38 16.15
N ALA A 4 -6.12 3.79 15.90
CA ALA A 4 -6.90 3.36 14.74
C ALA A 4 -6.17 3.81 13.46
N ASP A 5 -5.28 2.96 12.96
CA ASP A 5 -4.46 3.22 11.79
C ASP A 5 -5.36 3.12 10.56
N ASN A 6 -5.92 4.26 10.16
CA ASN A 6 -6.87 4.30 9.06
C ASN A 6 -6.17 3.78 7.79
N LYS A 7 -6.92 3.09 6.92
CA LYS A 7 -6.39 2.44 5.69
C LYS A 7 -5.49 3.37 4.88
N ALA A 8 -5.85 4.65 4.78
CA ALA A 8 -5.15 5.63 3.99
C ALA A 8 -3.80 6.04 4.60
N LEU A 9 -3.70 6.07 5.93
CA LEU A 9 -2.48 6.34 6.67
C LEU A 9 -1.52 5.16 6.59
N ALA A 10 -2.02 3.94 6.87
CA ALA A 10 -1.24 2.71 6.74
C ALA A 10 -0.67 2.55 5.31
N LEU A 11 -1.50 2.78 4.27
CA LEU A 11 -1.03 2.80 2.89
C LEU A 11 0.12 3.79 2.69
N SER A 12 -0.05 5.03 3.18
CA SER A 12 0.94 6.09 2.96
C SER A 12 2.26 5.77 3.67
N ARG A 13 2.21 5.28 4.91
CA ARG A 13 3.41 4.92 5.67
C ARG A 13 4.14 3.75 5.05
N LEU A 14 3.44 2.70 4.65
CA LEU A 14 4.06 1.53 4.02
C LEU A 14 4.70 1.89 2.68
N SER A 15 4.03 2.67 1.83
CA SER A 15 4.60 3.05 0.53
C SER A 15 5.78 4.01 0.66
N LEU A 16 5.74 4.95 1.61
CA LEU A 16 6.87 5.83 1.89
C LEU A 16 8.03 5.09 2.56
N GLY A 17 7.76 4.12 3.44
CA GLY A 17 8.78 3.24 3.99
C GLY A 17 9.49 2.41 2.91
N LEU A 18 8.73 1.89 1.93
CA LEU A 18 9.30 1.22 0.75
C LEU A 18 10.11 2.17 -0.12
N LEU A 19 9.68 3.41 -0.30
CA LEU A 19 10.49 4.41 -0.99
C LEU A 19 11.82 4.64 -0.26
N ARG A 20 11.77 4.87 1.06
CA ARG A 20 12.94 5.13 1.89
C ARG A 20 13.96 3.99 1.87
N SER A 21 13.52 2.73 1.72
CA SER A 21 14.42 1.58 1.66
C SER A 21 15.25 1.50 0.36
N VAL A 22 14.82 2.19 -0.69
CA VAL A 22 15.50 2.22 -2.01
C VAL A 22 16.01 3.62 -2.39
N TRP A 23 15.68 4.64 -1.60
CA TRP A 23 16.05 6.03 -1.86
C TRP A 23 16.95 6.58 -0.74
N ASN A 24 18.05 7.20 -1.16
CA ASN A 24 18.94 7.94 -0.28
C ASN A 24 18.74 9.46 -0.47
N PRO A 25 18.17 10.18 0.51
CA PRO A 25 17.95 11.63 0.39
C PRO A 25 19.25 12.45 0.37
N ASP A 26 20.36 11.90 0.87
CA ASP A 26 21.65 12.58 0.91
C ASP A 26 22.40 12.53 -0.42
N ASP A 27 21.98 11.65 -1.34
CA ASP A 27 22.56 11.54 -2.68
C ASP A 27 22.45 12.88 -3.42
N LYS A 28 23.56 13.28 -4.04
CA LYS A 28 23.66 14.54 -4.78
C LYS A 28 23.19 14.39 -6.22
N GLN A 29 23.01 13.16 -6.72
CA GLN A 29 22.46 12.93 -8.04
C GLN A 29 21.02 13.45 -8.13
N PRO A 30 20.70 14.28 -9.14
CA PRO A 30 19.34 14.72 -9.39
C PRO A 30 18.40 13.52 -9.52
N THR A 31 17.44 13.42 -8.61
CA THR A 31 16.52 12.28 -8.52
C THR A 31 15.08 12.76 -8.63
N LEU A 32 14.26 12.06 -9.42
CA LEU A 32 12.83 12.31 -9.53
C LEU A 32 12.06 11.11 -9.02
N VAL A 33 11.30 11.31 -7.95
CA VAL A 33 10.36 10.33 -7.41
C VAL A 33 8.94 10.73 -7.82
N ILE A 34 8.20 9.80 -8.42
CA ILE A 34 6.80 10.01 -8.80
C ILE A 34 5.94 8.93 -8.13
N CYS A 35 4.91 9.37 -7.43
CA CYS A 35 3.93 8.54 -6.74
C CYS A 35 2.52 8.89 -7.24
N ASP A 36 1.64 7.89 -7.34
CA ASP A 36 0.21 8.16 -7.45
C ASP A 36 -0.33 8.67 -6.11
N LYS A 37 -1.33 9.54 -6.13
CA LYS A 37 -1.86 10.12 -4.89
C LYS A 37 -2.55 9.06 -4.03
N HIS A 38 -2.29 9.09 -2.73
CA HIS A 38 -2.92 8.21 -1.75
C HIS A 38 -4.33 8.72 -1.40
N GLY A 39 -5.33 8.33 -2.20
CA GLY A 39 -6.71 8.76 -2.02
C GLY A 39 -6.87 10.28 -2.18
N GLY A 40 -7.65 10.92 -1.31
CA GLY A 40 -7.90 12.37 -1.34
C GLY A 40 -6.77 13.24 -0.77
N ARG A 41 -5.57 12.68 -0.56
CA ARG A 41 -4.47 13.37 0.16
C ARG A 41 -3.74 14.37 -0.72
N ASN A 42 -3.69 15.63 -0.28
CA ASN A 42 -2.94 16.69 -0.95
C ASN A 42 -1.67 17.14 -0.21
N ARG A 43 -1.52 16.77 1.06
CA ARG A 43 -0.35 17.11 1.87
C ARG A 43 0.35 15.85 2.33
N TYR A 44 1.67 15.81 2.15
CA TYR A 44 2.53 14.67 2.47
C TYR A 44 3.71 15.08 3.35
N GLU A 45 3.88 16.37 3.67
CA GLU A 45 5.01 16.87 4.46
C GLU A 45 5.18 16.12 5.78
N ASP A 46 4.12 16.02 6.59
CA ASP A 46 4.17 15.27 7.87
C ASP A 46 4.56 13.81 7.69
N LEU A 47 4.06 13.16 6.63
CA LEU A 47 4.35 11.76 6.33
C LEU A 47 5.76 11.54 5.80
N LEU A 48 6.27 12.51 5.05
CA LEU A 48 7.65 12.53 4.59
C LEU A 48 8.60 12.76 5.77
N ALA A 49 8.26 13.68 6.68
CA ALA A 49 9.05 13.93 7.89
C ALA A 49 9.18 12.67 8.76
N GLU A 50 8.14 11.83 8.85
CA GLU A 50 8.19 10.55 9.57
C GLU A 50 9.29 9.59 9.07
N ILE A 51 9.71 9.67 7.80
CA ILE A 51 10.68 8.74 7.18
C ILE A 51 12.03 9.39 6.81
N LEU A 52 12.17 10.68 7.06
CA LEU A 52 13.27 11.49 6.51
C LEU A 52 14.31 11.94 7.54
N ASP A 53 14.31 11.40 8.76
CA ASP A 53 15.41 11.56 9.73
C ASP A 53 15.95 13.02 9.82
N ASP A 54 15.07 14.00 10.03
CA ASP A 54 15.37 15.44 10.11
C ASP A 54 15.86 16.14 8.81
N GLN A 55 15.74 15.49 7.64
CA GLN A 55 16.02 16.15 6.36
C GLN A 55 15.07 17.33 6.11
N MET A 56 15.61 18.40 5.52
CA MET A 56 14.81 19.58 5.19
C MET A 56 13.91 19.32 3.98
N ILE A 57 12.60 19.42 4.21
CA ILE A 57 11.56 19.24 3.19
C ILE A 57 11.10 20.62 2.72
N PHE A 58 11.24 20.90 1.43
CA PHE A 58 10.71 22.12 0.83
C PHE A 58 9.43 21.79 0.07
N SER A 59 8.29 22.27 0.58
CA SER A 59 7.02 22.22 -0.15
C SER A 59 7.05 23.21 -1.31
N VAL A 60 7.04 22.71 -2.55
CA VAL A 60 7.04 23.53 -3.77
C VAL A 60 5.61 23.91 -4.17
N GLY A 61 4.65 23.02 -3.91
CA GLY A 61 3.24 23.29 -4.15
C GLY A 61 2.36 22.09 -3.86
N GLU A 62 1.14 22.34 -3.39
CA GLU A 62 0.19 21.30 -2.99
C GLU A 62 -1.19 21.58 -3.60
N SER A 63 -1.64 20.69 -4.49
CA SER A 63 -2.97 20.76 -5.09
C SER A 63 -3.65 19.40 -5.13
N ARG A 64 -4.91 19.39 -5.55
CA ARG A 64 -5.65 18.16 -5.81
C ARG A 64 -4.98 17.32 -6.90
N GLU A 65 -4.54 17.96 -7.96
CA GLU A 65 -3.93 17.33 -9.13
C GLU A 65 -2.50 16.86 -8.83
N ARG A 66 -1.73 17.65 -8.07
CA ARG A 66 -0.30 17.40 -7.85
C ARG A 66 0.21 18.06 -6.56
N SER A 67 1.01 17.32 -5.80
CA SER A 67 1.80 17.84 -4.67
C SER A 67 3.28 17.59 -4.94
N VAL A 68 4.12 18.60 -4.77
CA VAL A 68 5.55 18.57 -5.11
C VAL A 68 6.37 19.02 -3.90
N TYR A 69 7.38 18.23 -3.57
CA TYR A 69 8.34 18.50 -2.49
C TYR A 69 9.76 18.35 -3.01
N ARG A 70 10.71 19.02 -2.36
CA ARG A 70 12.14 18.83 -2.59
C ARG A 70 12.86 18.48 -1.30
N VAL A 71 13.77 17.52 -1.40
CA VAL A 71 14.64 17.05 -0.31
C VAL A 71 16.02 16.85 -0.93
N GLY A 72 16.98 17.70 -0.57
CA GLY A 72 18.30 17.71 -1.22
C GLY A 72 18.20 17.85 -2.75
N SER A 73 18.83 16.91 -3.47
CA SER A 73 18.77 16.83 -4.95
C SER A 73 17.53 16.09 -5.48
N THR A 74 16.62 15.67 -4.61
CA THR A 74 15.43 14.90 -4.99
C THR A 74 14.19 15.78 -5.11
N GLU A 75 13.41 15.58 -6.17
CA GLU A 75 12.05 16.10 -6.30
C GLU A 75 11.05 14.94 -6.14
N LEU A 76 10.10 15.08 -5.21
CA LEU A 76 9.03 14.12 -4.98
C LEU A 76 7.72 14.67 -5.51
N ARG A 77 7.03 13.92 -6.36
CA ARG A 77 5.74 14.27 -6.96
C ARG A 77 4.67 13.27 -6.59
N PHE A 78 3.63 13.73 -5.92
CA PHE A 78 2.38 12.97 -5.73
C PHE A 78 1.32 13.51 -6.67
N GLN A 79 1.01 12.78 -7.74
CA GLN A 79 0.10 13.25 -8.79
C GLN A 79 -1.07 12.29 -9.01
N MET A 80 -2.23 12.81 -9.39
CA MET A 80 -3.33 11.96 -9.84
C MET A 80 -2.96 11.28 -11.16
N LYS A 81 -3.40 10.03 -11.35
CA LYS A 81 -3.18 9.28 -12.59
C LYS A 81 -1.69 9.22 -12.93
N ALA A 82 -0.87 8.98 -11.91
CA ALA A 82 0.59 8.98 -12.07
C ALA A 82 1.09 7.89 -13.02
N GLU A 83 0.27 6.86 -13.26
CA GLU A 83 0.47 5.80 -14.26
C GLU A 83 0.64 6.31 -15.71
N ALA A 84 0.36 7.59 -15.99
CA ALA A 84 0.81 8.22 -17.24
C ALA A 84 2.35 8.25 -17.38
N ASN A 85 3.09 8.10 -16.28
CA ASN A 85 4.55 7.97 -16.28
C ASN A 85 4.95 6.49 -16.26
N PHE A 86 5.89 6.12 -17.13
CA PHE A 86 6.33 4.73 -17.28
C PHE A 86 6.78 4.05 -15.96
N PRO A 87 7.59 4.66 -15.07
CA PRO A 87 8.00 4.02 -13.83
C PRO A 87 6.81 3.69 -12.91
N VAL A 88 5.79 4.55 -12.88
CA VAL A 88 4.59 4.34 -12.06
C VAL A 88 3.68 3.30 -12.69
N ALA A 89 3.55 3.29 -14.02
CA ALA A 89 2.82 2.24 -14.74
C ALA A 89 3.43 0.86 -14.46
N LEU A 90 4.76 0.75 -14.52
CA LEU A 90 5.48 -0.48 -14.20
C LEU A 90 5.24 -0.92 -12.75
N ALA A 91 5.39 0.00 -11.79
CA ALA A 91 5.09 -0.29 -10.38
C ALA A 91 3.65 -0.79 -10.18
N SER A 92 2.68 -0.16 -10.86
CA SER A 92 1.26 -0.56 -10.83
C SER A 92 1.05 -1.98 -11.38
N LEU A 93 1.71 -2.34 -12.48
CA LEU A 93 1.65 -3.70 -13.06
C LEU A 93 2.26 -4.74 -12.10
N VAL A 94 3.43 -4.45 -11.52
CA VAL A 94 4.08 -5.34 -10.55
C VAL A 94 3.19 -5.56 -9.33
N CYS A 95 2.61 -4.49 -8.77
CA CYS A 95 1.72 -4.59 -7.62
C CYS A 95 0.47 -5.43 -7.92
N LYS A 96 -0.15 -5.25 -9.10
CA LYS A 96 -1.31 -6.05 -9.53
C LYS A 96 -0.93 -7.52 -9.70
N TYR A 97 0.21 -7.80 -10.33
CA TYR A 97 0.69 -9.16 -10.53
C TYR A 97 0.96 -9.87 -9.20
N VAL A 98 1.70 -9.23 -8.28
CA VAL A 98 1.98 -9.78 -6.95
C VAL A 98 0.67 -10.02 -6.17
N ARG A 99 -0.31 -9.12 -6.30
CA ARG A 99 -1.62 -9.28 -5.68
C ARG A 99 -2.36 -10.51 -6.21
N GLU A 100 -2.40 -10.73 -7.52
CA GLU A 100 -3.05 -11.92 -8.09
C GLU A 100 -2.37 -13.20 -7.63
N LEU A 101 -1.03 -13.25 -7.67
CA LEU A 101 -0.28 -14.41 -7.18
C LEU A 101 -0.55 -14.68 -5.70
N SER A 102 -0.65 -13.64 -4.88
CA SER A 102 -0.97 -13.76 -3.46
C SER A 102 -2.38 -14.31 -3.24
N MET A 103 -3.34 -13.90 -4.07
CA MET A 103 -4.71 -14.44 -4.03
C MET A 103 -4.77 -15.90 -4.49
N ASP A 104 -3.98 -16.29 -5.48
CA ASP A 104 -3.92 -17.68 -5.95
C ASP A 104 -3.40 -18.60 -4.83
N VAL A 105 -2.28 -18.23 -4.21
CA VAL A 105 -1.70 -18.98 -3.09
C VAL A 105 -2.68 -19.02 -1.90
N PHE A 106 -3.31 -17.89 -1.58
CA PHE A 106 -4.30 -17.82 -0.51
C PHE A 106 -5.51 -18.75 -0.76
N ASN A 107 -6.06 -18.74 -1.96
CA ASN A 107 -7.18 -19.59 -2.32
C ASN A 107 -6.80 -21.08 -2.34
N GLN A 108 -5.60 -21.40 -2.84
CA GLN A 108 -5.09 -22.78 -2.86
C GLN A 108 -4.98 -23.34 -1.45
N PHE A 109 -4.39 -22.59 -0.52
CA PHE A 109 -4.26 -23.00 0.88
C PHE A 109 -5.62 -23.41 1.48
N TRP A 110 -6.67 -22.61 1.27
CA TRP A 110 -7.99 -22.93 1.82
C TRP A 110 -8.71 -24.06 1.09
N ALA A 111 -8.49 -24.20 -0.22
CA ALA A 111 -9.07 -25.29 -1.01
C ALA A 111 -8.56 -26.68 -0.58
N GLU A 112 -7.32 -26.75 -0.06
CA GLU A 112 -6.77 -27.98 0.53
C GLU A 112 -7.48 -28.40 1.83
N HIS A 113 -8.13 -27.45 2.53
CA HIS A 113 -8.79 -27.68 3.82
C HIS A 113 -10.32 -27.73 3.74
N VAL A 114 -10.91 -27.23 2.65
CA VAL A 114 -12.36 -27.15 2.43
C VAL A 114 -12.66 -27.64 1.01
N SER A 115 -13.16 -28.88 0.92
CA SER A 115 -13.53 -29.48 -0.35
C SER A 115 -14.63 -28.68 -1.06
N GLY A 116 -14.43 -28.36 -2.33
CA GLY A 116 -15.40 -27.61 -3.15
C GLY A 116 -15.48 -26.12 -2.83
N LEU A 117 -14.52 -25.57 -2.09
CA LEU A 117 -14.47 -24.15 -1.77
C LEU A 117 -14.40 -23.30 -3.04
N LYS A 118 -15.32 -22.33 -3.17
CA LYS A 118 -15.28 -21.34 -4.25
C LYS A 118 -14.26 -20.26 -3.92
N PRO A 119 -13.32 -19.94 -4.84
CA PRO A 119 -12.27 -18.96 -4.58
C PRO A 119 -12.85 -17.57 -4.30
N THR A 120 -12.10 -16.74 -3.60
CA THR A 120 -12.43 -15.35 -3.31
C THR A 120 -11.50 -14.40 -4.06
N ALA A 121 -12.05 -13.27 -4.48
CA ALA A 121 -11.33 -12.09 -4.94
C ALA A 121 -11.14 -11.06 -3.81
N GLY A 122 -11.56 -11.33 -2.57
CA GLY A 122 -11.32 -10.46 -1.42
C GLY A 122 -12.12 -9.14 -1.38
N TYR A 123 -13.09 -8.95 -2.28
CA TYR A 123 -13.99 -7.80 -2.23
C TYR A 123 -15.00 -7.92 -1.08
N PRO A 124 -15.50 -6.82 -0.47
CA PRO A 124 -16.26 -6.87 0.78
C PRO A 124 -17.39 -7.91 0.84
N LEU A 125 -18.23 -7.99 -0.19
CA LEU A 125 -19.35 -8.94 -0.24
C LEU A 125 -18.86 -10.39 -0.38
N ASP A 126 -17.87 -10.61 -1.24
CA ASP A 126 -17.28 -11.92 -1.49
C ASP A 126 -16.43 -12.41 -0.31
N ALA A 127 -15.72 -11.51 0.36
CA ALA A 127 -14.90 -11.80 1.54
C ALA A 127 -15.76 -12.24 2.73
N VAL A 128 -16.96 -11.67 2.91
CA VAL A 128 -17.91 -12.11 3.95
C VAL A 128 -18.41 -13.53 3.67
N ARG A 129 -18.75 -13.84 2.42
CA ARG A 129 -19.11 -15.21 2.01
C ARG A 129 -17.94 -16.16 2.29
N PHE A 130 -16.75 -15.84 1.78
CA PHE A 130 -15.58 -16.69 1.91
C PHE A 130 -15.23 -16.97 3.37
N ARG A 131 -15.29 -15.95 4.23
CA ARG A 131 -15.07 -16.08 5.69
C ARG A 131 -16.02 -17.11 6.32
N ARG A 132 -17.30 -17.07 5.95
CA ARG A 132 -18.27 -18.06 6.44
C ARG A 132 -17.92 -19.46 5.92
N ASP A 133 -17.54 -19.57 4.66
CA ASP A 133 -17.25 -20.86 4.02
C ASP A 133 -15.98 -21.53 4.60
N ILE A 134 -15.02 -20.76 5.14
CA ILE A 134 -13.79 -21.29 5.77
C ILE A 134 -13.84 -21.42 7.29
N ALA A 135 -14.91 -20.96 7.96
CA ALA A 135 -14.92 -20.76 9.42
C ALA A 135 -14.60 -22.03 10.23
N GLU A 136 -15.12 -23.19 9.81
CA GLU A 136 -14.84 -24.46 10.47
C GLU A 136 -13.37 -24.87 10.32
N ALA A 137 -12.82 -24.74 9.10
CA ALA A 137 -11.42 -25.04 8.83
C ALA A 137 -10.49 -24.08 9.57
N GLN A 138 -10.82 -22.78 9.61
CA GLN A 138 -10.09 -21.77 10.36
C GLN A 138 -9.99 -22.14 11.85
N SER A 139 -11.12 -22.50 12.47
CA SER A 139 -11.17 -22.94 13.87
C SER A 139 -10.32 -24.18 14.11
N ARG A 140 -10.44 -25.19 13.25
CA ARG A 140 -9.65 -26.44 13.32
C ARG A 140 -8.14 -26.20 13.19
N LEU A 141 -7.74 -25.22 12.39
CA LEU A 141 -6.34 -24.84 12.18
C LEU A 141 -5.79 -23.89 13.26
N GLY A 142 -6.64 -23.39 14.15
CA GLY A 142 -6.24 -22.42 15.18
C GLY A 142 -5.81 -21.06 14.62
N ILE A 143 -6.29 -20.68 13.43
CA ILE A 143 -5.98 -19.38 12.81
C ILE A 143 -6.89 -18.32 13.41
N THR A 144 -6.30 -17.34 14.07
CA THR A 144 -7.03 -16.24 14.71
C THR A 144 -7.59 -15.25 13.68
N ASP A 145 -8.68 -14.56 14.04
CA ASP A 145 -9.36 -13.64 13.13
C ASP A 145 -8.48 -12.46 12.69
N ASP A 146 -7.54 -12.00 13.52
CA ASP A 146 -6.64 -10.87 13.24
C ASP A 146 -5.63 -11.16 12.11
N VAL A 147 -5.39 -12.43 11.80
CA VAL A 147 -4.55 -12.84 10.66
C VAL A 147 -5.29 -12.65 9.34
N LEU A 148 -6.61 -12.89 9.31
CA LEU A 148 -7.42 -12.89 8.09
C LEU A 148 -8.23 -11.62 7.91
N TRP A 149 -8.59 -10.97 9.01
CA TRP A 149 -9.51 -9.85 9.04
C TRP A 149 -8.92 -8.69 9.80
N ARG A 150 -8.86 -7.54 9.15
CA ARG A 150 -8.43 -6.31 9.81
C ARG A 150 -9.52 -5.84 10.77
N GLU A 151 -9.26 -5.94 12.06
CA GLU A 151 -10.05 -5.29 13.10
C GLU A 151 -9.92 -3.75 12.98
N ARG A 152 -11.00 -3.02 13.28
CA ARG A 152 -11.05 -1.56 13.17
C ARG A 152 -10.57 -0.88 14.44
#